data_AF-A0A352S2Q5-F1
#
_entry.id   AF-A0A352S2Q5-F1
#
_cell.length_a   1.000
_cell.length_b   1.000
_cell.length_c   1.000
_cell.angle_alpha   90.00
_cell.angle_beta   90.00
_cell.angle_gamma   90.00
#
_symmetry.space_group_name_H-M   'P 1'
#
loop_
_entity.id
_entity.type
_entity.pdbx_description
1 polymer ?
#
loop_
_entity_poly.entity_id
_entity_poly.type
_entity_poly.pdbx_seq_one_letter_code
_entity_poly.pdbx_strand_id
1 'polypeptide(L)'
;HPTDDPSVMFPGAGGTQGALRTFGEHKGYVLAVMCELLGAAVTGGHTIRPETLTHEHAVWNNMLAIIFDPARLGSSTTFGHEVEAFVEWVKASRLQPGNDQIRLPGDTEREWRRARADFIPVDSSTLAQLDDAAARVLQARGKSPGPVSALAAD
;
A
#
# COMPACT_ATOMS: atom_id res chain seq x y z
N HIS A 1 5.16 21.47 -14.15
CA HIS A 1 3.73 21.79 -14.38
C HIS A 1 2.88 20.63 -13.88
N PRO A 2 1.71 20.86 -13.26
CA PRO A 2 0.75 19.80 -12.94
C PRO A 2 0.24 19.11 -14.22
N THR A 3 -0.05 17.81 -14.13
CA THR A 3 -0.57 17.00 -15.24
C THR A 3 -1.47 15.89 -14.72
N ASP A 4 -2.42 15.48 -15.54
CA ASP A 4 -3.31 14.33 -15.39
C ASP A 4 -2.92 13.15 -16.30
N ASP A 5 -1.82 13.28 -17.06
CA ASP A 5 -1.26 12.21 -17.88
C ASP A 5 -0.43 11.25 -17.01
N PRO A 6 -0.88 9.99 -16.79
CA PRO A 6 -0.14 9.03 -15.97
C PRO A 6 1.16 8.56 -16.64
N SER A 7 1.33 8.76 -17.96
CA SER A 7 2.50 8.29 -18.70
C SER A 7 3.80 8.93 -18.22
N VAL A 8 3.74 10.11 -17.59
CA VAL A 8 4.91 10.81 -17.04
C VAL A 8 5.60 10.05 -15.91
N MET A 9 4.91 9.12 -15.24
CA MET A 9 5.51 8.26 -14.21
C MET A 9 6.23 7.05 -14.79
N PHE A 10 5.94 6.69 -16.04
CA PHE A 10 6.49 5.53 -16.74
C PHE A 10 6.93 5.93 -18.16
N PRO A 11 7.83 6.92 -18.31
CA PRO A 11 8.25 7.36 -19.63
C PRO A 11 8.99 6.24 -20.36
N GLY A 12 8.85 6.21 -21.69
CA GLY A 12 9.65 5.33 -22.54
C GLY A 12 11.15 5.65 -22.45
N ALA A 13 11.99 4.80 -23.06
CA ALA A 13 13.44 4.97 -23.04
C ALA A 13 13.87 6.37 -23.50
N GLY A 14 14.65 7.07 -22.66
CA GLY A 14 15.13 8.42 -22.93
C GLY A 14 14.14 9.55 -22.58
N GLY A 15 12.94 9.24 -22.07
CA GLY A 15 12.00 10.24 -21.58
C GLY A 15 12.32 10.71 -20.16
N THR A 16 11.94 11.95 -19.85
CA THR A 16 12.10 12.54 -18.51
C THR A 16 10.97 12.09 -17.60
N GLN A 17 11.31 11.48 -16.47
CA GLN A 17 10.32 11.08 -15.47
C GLN A 17 9.75 12.31 -14.75
N GLY A 18 8.43 12.30 -14.54
CA GLY A 18 7.74 13.24 -13.67
C GLY A 18 8.00 12.97 -12.19
N ALA A 19 7.20 13.59 -11.33
CA ALA A 19 7.27 13.37 -9.88
C ALA A 19 5.87 13.32 -9.27
N LEU A 20 5.67 12.39 -8.33
CA LEU A 20 4.48 12.34 -7.51
C LEU A 20 4.41 13.57 -6.60
N ARG A 21 3.20 14.08 -6.39
CA ARG A 21 2.93 15.11 -5.38
C ARG A 21 2.42 14.48 -4.10
N THR A 22 2.71 15.11 -2.98
CA THR A 22 2.18 14.71 -1.67
C THR A 22 0.70 15.07 -1.57
N PHE A 23 -0.09 14.22 -0.88
CA PHE A 23 -1.49 14.55 -0.58
C PHE A 23 -1.55 15.77 0.34
N GLY A 24 -2.59 16.60 0.23
CA GLY A 24 -2.76 17.74 1.16
C GLY A 24 -1.54 18.67 1.23
N GLU A 25 -0.77 18.74 0.13
CA GLU A 25 0.38 19.63 -0.04
C GLU A 25 1.42 19.48 1.09
N HIS A 26 1.64 20.56 1.86
CA HIS A 26 2.61 20.62 2.94
C HIS A 26 2.30 19.62 4.06
N LYS A 27 1.03 19.22 4.26
CA LYS A 27 0.66 18.20 5.26
C LYS A 27 1.18 16.82 4.87
N GLY A 28 1.00 16.42 3.61
CA GLY A 28 1.57 15.15 3.13
C GLY A 28 3.09 15.20 3.03
N TYR A 29 3.69 16.35 2.73
CA TYR A 29 5.14 16.52 2.77
C TYR A 29 5.70 16.28 4.16
N VAL A 30 5.12 16.92 5.18
CA VAL A 30 5.53 16.72 6.57
C VAL A 30 5.38 15.24 6.97
N LEU A 31 4.26 14.59 6.60
CA LEU A 31 4.10 13.16 6.88
C LEU A 31 5.16 12.30 6.19
N ALA A 32 5.48 12.55 4.92
CA ALA A 32 6.52 11.82 4.19
C ALA A 32 7.90 11.99 4.85
N VAL A 33 8.26 13.21 5.27
CA VAL A 33 9.50 13.49 6.01
C VAL A 33 9.52 12.75 7.35
N MET A 34 8.40 12.73 8.09
CA MET A 34 8.32 12.00 9.35
C MET A 34 8.46 10.49 9.16
N CYS A 35 7.86 9.91 8.12
CA CYS A 35 8.05 8.51 7.77
C CYS A 35 9.52 8.19 7.46
N GLU A 36 10.23 9.09 6.77
CA GLU A 36 11.65 8.91 6.46
C GLU A 36 12.53 8.96 7.71
N LEU A 37 12.31 9.96 8.57
CA LEU A 37 13.11 10.13 9.79
C LEU A 37 12.84 9.04 10.82
N LEU A 38 11.57 8.73 11.10
CA LEU A 38 11.20 7.71 12.07
C LEU A 38 11.45 6.31 11.53
N GLY A 39 11.13 6.08 10.26
CA GLY A 39 11.22 4.78 9.62
C GLY A 39 12.64 4.36 9.32
N ALA A 40 13.52 5.28 8.86
CA ALA A 40 14.90 4.97 8.50
C ALA A 40 15.94 5.54 9.46
N ALA A 41 15.94 6.86 9.73
CA ALA A 41 17.03 7.46 10.51
C ALA A 41 17.07 6.95 11.95
N VAL A 42 15.91 6.83 12.60
CA VAL A 42 15.80 6.34 14.00
C VAL A 42 16.09 4.84 14.11
N THR A 43 15.70 4.04 13.11
CA THR A 43 15.91 2.58 13.14
C THR A 43 17.32 2.17 12.69
N GLY A 44 18.20 3.13 12.34
CA GLY A 44 19.54 2.87 11.83
C GLY A 44 19.62 2.51 10.34
N GLY A 45 18.53 2.72 9.60
CA GLY A 45 18.48 2.56 8.15
C GLY A 45 19.05 3.76 7.39
N HIS A 46 19.12 3.64 6.07
CA HIS A 46 19.51 4.73 5.18
C HIS A 46 18.32 5.58 4.79
N THR A 47 18.45 6.90 4.93
CA THR A 47 17.49 7.85 4.36
C THR A 47 17.72 8.06 2.86
N ILE A 48 16.69 8.49 2.14
CA ILE A 48 16.73 8.83 0.72
C ILE A 48 17.59 10.09 0.51
N ARG A 49 18.71 9.90 -0.16
CA ARG A 49 19.62 10.95 -0.65
C ARG A 49 20.46 10.39 -1.80
N PRO A 50 21.10 11.22 -2.62
CA PRO A 50 21.85 10.74 -3.79
C PRO A 50 22.85 9.63 -3.48
N GLU A 51 23.50 9.66 -2.32
CA GLU A 51 24.51 8.68 -1.91
C GLU A 51 23.93 7.31 -1.54
N THR A 52 22.63 7.21 -1.27
CA THR A 52 21.95 5.96 -0.88
C THR A 52 21.04 5.40 -1.97
N LEU A 53 20.81 6.15 -3.04
CA LEU A 53 20.07 5.73 -4.23
C LEU A 53 20.98 4.91 -5.17
N THR A 54 21.55 3.82 -4.65
CA THR A 54 22.55 3.00 -5.37
C THR A 54 21.97 1.73 -5.97
N HIS A 55 20.71 1.40 -5.67
CA HIS A 55 20.07 0.18 -6.13
C HIS A 55 19.13 0.44 -7.30
N GLU A 56 19.42 -0.14 -8.46
CA GLU A 56 18.57 -0.02 -9.66
C GLU A 56 17.33 -0.94 -9.60
N HIS A 57 17.43 -2.10 -8.94
CA HIS A 57 16.41 -3.16 -8.96
C HIS A 57 15.98 -3.62 -7.56
N ALA A 58 16.26 -2.84 -6.51
CA ALA A 58 15.89 -3.21 -5.13
C ALA A 58 15.03 -2.13 -4.48
N VAL A 59 13.98 -2.58 -3.80
CA VAL A 59 13.15 -1.74 -2.92
C VAL A 59 13.50 -2.12 -1.49
N TRP A 60 14.16 -1.20 -0.77
CA TRP A 60 14.52 -1.40 0.62
C TRP A 60 13.62 -0.57 1.52
N ASN A 61 12.95 -1.23 2.48
CA ASN A 61 12.05 -0.58 3.42
C ASN A 61 12.63 -0.63 4.84
N ASN A 62 12.58 0.51 5.54
CA ASN A 62 12.78 0.57 6.97
C ASN A 62 11.43 0.90 7.65
N MET A 63 11.20 0.39 8.86
CA MET A 63 9.91 0.55 9.54
C MET A 63 10.10 0.70 11.05
N LEU A 64 9.48 1.74 11.62
CA LEU A 64 9.26 1.86 13.05
C LEU A 64 7.84 1.37 13.38
N ALA A 65 7.74 0.38 14.28
CA ALA A 65 6.46 -0.08 14.82
C ALA A 65 6.39 0.25 16.30
N ILE A 66 5.33 0.96 16.71
CA ILE A 66 5.02 1.25 18.12
C ILE A 66 3.80 0.43 18.50
N ILE A 67 3.96 -0.45 19.50
CA ILE A 67 2.91 -1.37 19.94
C ILE A 67 2.48 -0.96 21.34
N PHE A 68 1.18 -0.70 21.48
CA PHE A 68 0.56 -0.41 22.77
C PHE A 68 -0.23 -1.63 23.23
N ASP A 69 -0.01 -2.05 24.48
CA ASP A 69 -0.83 -3.08 25.15
C ASP A 69 -2.05 -2.40 25.80
N PRO A 70 -3.28 -2.56 25.26
CA PRO A 70 -4.46 -1.89 25.79
C PRO A 70 -4.77 -2.25 27.24
N ALA A 71 -4.38 -3.45 27.70
CA ALA A 71 -4.60 -3.87 29.09
C ALA A 71 -3.75 -3.05 30.08
N ARG A 72 -2.63 -2.48 29.63
CA ARG A 72 -1.73 -1.66 30.44
C ARG A 72 -2.06 -0.16 30.41
N LEU A 73 -2.96 0.27 29.52
CA LEU A 73 -3.36 1.68 29.38
C LEU A 73 -4.53 2.07 30.29
N GLY A 74 -5.10 1.13 31.06
CA GLY A 74 -6.25 1.35 31.93
C GLY A 74 -7.55 0.84 31.30
N SER A 75 -8.30 0.03 32.05
CA SER A 75 -9.52 -0.72 31.69
C SER A 75 -9.76 -0.94 30.18
N SER A 76 -9.26 -2.07 29.66
CA SER A 76 -9.51 -2.52 28.28
C SER A 76 -11.00 -2.53 27.89
N THR A 77 -11.89 -2.76 28.85
CA THR A 77 -13.35 -2.70 28.67
C THR A 77 -13.83 -1.30 28.29
N THR A 78 -13.39 -0.25 29.00
CA THR A 78 -13.75 1.14 28.68
C THR A 78 -13.19 1.56 27.31
N PHE A 79 -11.96 1.16 26.98
CA PHE A 79 -11.38 1.48 25.67
C PHE A 79 -12.20 0.89 24.52
N GLY A 80 -12.58 -0.39 24.61
CA GLY A 80 -13.40 -1.03 23.58
C GLY A 80 -14.77 -0.35 23.41
N HIS A 81 -15.44 -0.04 24.53
CA HIS A 81 -16.74 0.64 24.52
C HIS A 81 -16.67 2.04 23.91
N GLU A 82 -15.67 2.85 24.25
CA GLU A 82 -15.49 4.19 23.68
C GLU A 82 -15.20 4.13 22.17
N VAL A 83 -14.37 3.18 21.73
CA VAL A 83 -14.12 2.97 20.30
C VAL A 83 -15.40 2.58 19.58
N GLU A 84 -16.18 1.63 20.11
CA GLU A 84 -17.45 1.20 19.50
C GLU A 84 -18.47 2.34 19.42
N ALA A 85 -18.68 3.08 20.51
CA ALA A 85 -19.59 4.23 20.54
C ALA A 85 -19.18 5.33 19.55
N PHE A 86 -17.87 5.62 19.44
CA PHE A 86 -17.37 6.58 18.45
C PHE A 86 -17.62 6.10 17.02
N VAL A 87 -17.37 4.82 16.74
CA VAL A 87 -17.61 4.21 15.43
C VAL A 87 -19.09 4.29 15.04
N GLU A 88 -19.99 3.94 15.96
CA GLU A 88 -21.43 4.03 15.75
C GLU A 88 -21.87 5.47 15.45
N TRP A 89 -21.39 6.43 16.25
CA TRP A 89 -21.68 7.84 16.05
C TRP A 89 -21.20 8.38 14.70
N VAL A 90 -19.96 8.05 14.29
CA VAL A 90 -19.43 8.44 12.97
C VAL A 90 -20.32 7.87 11.87
N LYS A 91 -20.67 6.58 11.94
CA LYS A 91 -21.49 5.92 10.93
C LYS A 91 -22.93 6.43 10.87
N ALA A 92 -23.46 6.99 11.95
CA ALA A 92 -24.78 7.59 12.01
C ALA A 92 -24.86 8.99 11.37
N SER A 93 -23.72 9.58 10.97
CA SER A 93 -23.69 10.90 10.34
C SER A 93 -24.42 10.92 9.01
N ARG A 94 -25.07 12.06 8.70
CA ARG A 94 -25.77 12.26 7.43
C ARG A 94 -24.83 12.05 6.25
N LEU A 95 -25.18 11.14 5.36
CA LEU A 95 -24.42 10.83 4.16
C LEU A 95 -24.45 12.01 3.16
N GLN A 96 -23.36 12.19 2.43
CA GLN A 96 -23.36 13.05 1.25
C GLN A 96 -24.13 12.39 0.11
N PRO A 97 -24.80 13.15 -0.78
CA PRO A 97 -25.46 12.60 -1.96
C PRO A 97 -24.53 11.65 -2.75
N GLY A 98 -25.06 10.50 -3.16
CA GLY A 98 -24.31 9.49 -3.91
C GLY A 98 -23.47 8.52 -3.06
N ASN A 99 -23.50 8.63 -1.73
CA ASN A 99 -22.85 7.67 -0.82
C ASN A 99 -23.91 6.79 -0.15
N ASP A 100 -23.61 5.51 0.00
CA ASP A 100 -24.48 4.49 0.61
C ASP A 100 -24.18 4.26 2.10
N GLN A 101 -22.93 4.50 2.53
CA GLN A 101 -22.49 4.37 3.91
C GLN A 101 -21.21 5.16 4.18
N ILE A 102 -20.93 5.44 5.46
CA ILE A 102 -19.61 5.92 5.91
C ILE A 102 -18.73 4.71 6.19
N ARG A 103 -17.56 4.65 5.54
CA ARG A 103 -16.55 3.61 5.71
C ARG A 103 -15.46 4.10 6.65
N LEU A 104 -15.08 3.29 7.62
CA LEU A 104 -13.92 3.54 8.48
C LEU A 104 -12.63 2.96 7.90
N PRO A 105 -11.46 3.40 8.37
CA PRO A 105 -10.19 2.76 8.02
C PRO A 105 -10.26 1.24 8.24
N GLY A 106 -9.95 0.46 7.19
CA GLY A 106 -10.02 -0.99 7.19
C GLY A 106 -11.36 -1.60 6.75
N ASP A 107 -12.46 -0.83 6.65
CA ASP A 107 -13.76 -1.38 6.20
C ASP A 107 -13.68 -1.84 4.74
N THR A 108 -13.14 -1.01 3.85
CA THR A 108 -12.95 -1.33 2.42
C THR A 108 -12.07 -2.56 2.23
N GLU A 109 -10.98 -2.68 2.98
CA GLU A 109 -10.07 -3.83 2.92
C GLU A 109 -10.75 -5.11 3.44
N ARG A 110 -11.58 -5.02 4.50
CA ARG A 110 -12.37 -6.15 4.99
C ARG A 110 -13.42 -6.61 3.97
N GLU A 111 -14.07 -5.66 3.30
CA GLU A 111 -15.03 -5.96 2.23
C GLU A 111 -14.35 -6.65 1.04
N TRP A 112 -13.25 -6.10 0.53
CA TRP A 112 -12.52 -6.72 -0.58
C TRP A 112 -11.93 -8.08 -0.21
N ARG A 113 -11.47 -8.27 1.03
CA ARG A 113 -11.01 -9.58 1.51
C ARG A 113 -12.12 -10.62 1.46
N ARG A 114 -13.36 -10.27 1.85
CA ARG A 114 -14.52 -11.16 1.74
C ARG A 114 -14.90 -11.41 0.29
N ALA A 115 -14.96 -10.35 -0.52
CA ALA A 115 -15.34 -10.46 -1.93
C ALA A 115 -14.33 -11.27 -2.76
N ARG A 116 -13.06 -11.30 -2.33
CA ARG A 116 -11.95 -11.98 -3.01
C ARG A 116 -11.44 -13.20 -2.25
N ALA A 117 -12.28 -13.79 -1.39
CA ALA A 117 -11.91 -14.95 -0.60
C ALA A 117 -11.62 -16.17 -1.48
N ASP A 118 -12.42 -16.35 -2.54
CA ASP A 118 -12.29 -17.47 -3.47
C ASP A 118 -11.47 -17.11 -4.71
N PHE A 119 -11.62 -15.89 -5.23
CA PHE A 119 -10.95 -15.43 -6.45
C PHE A 119 -10.40 -14.00 -6.30
N ILE A 120 -9.20 -13.77 -6.84
CA ILE A 120 -8.59 -12.44 -6.90
C ILE A 120 -8.57 -11.99 -8.36
N PRO A 121 -9.18 -10.84 -8.71
CA PRO A 121 -9.10 -10.32 -10.08
C PRO A 121 -7.68 -9.88 -10.38
N VAL A 122 -7.13 -10.39 -11.48
CA VAL A 122 -5.82 -10.03 -12.02
C VAL A 122 -5.99 -9.79 -13.51
N ASP A 123 -5.45 -8.70 -14.04
CA ASP A 123 -5.54 -8.41 -15.46
C ASP A 123 -4.61 -9.32 -16.29
N SER A 124 -4.93 -9.44 -17.58
CA SER A 124 -4.22 -10.35 -18.49
C SER A 124 -2.75 -9.97 -18.69
N SER A 125 -2.39 -8.68 -18.62
CA SER A 125 -1.01 -8.23 -18.75
C SER A 125 -0.17 -8.67 -17.54
N THR A 126 -0.70 -8.48 -16.33
CA THR A 126 -0.05 -8.95 -15.11
C THR A 126 0.10 -10.48 -15.11
N LEU A 127 -0.91 -11.24 -15.54
CA LEU A 127 -0.80 -12.70 -15.67
C LEU A 127 0.32 -13.11 -16.65
N ALA A 128 0.41 -12.47 -17.82
CA ALA A 128 1.46 -12.76 -18.78
C ALA A 128 2.86 -12.45 -18.23
N GLN A 129 3.01 -11.36 -17.45
CA GLN A 129 4.27 -11.02 -16.79
C GLN A 129 4.66 -12.05 -15.71
N LEU A 130 3.69 -12.56 -14.96
CA LEU A 130 3.92 -13.61 -13.97
C LEU A 130 4.35 -14.93 -14.62
N ASP A 131 3.75 -15.29 -15.76
CA ASP A 131 4.15 -16.47 -16.54
C ASP A 131 5.58 -16.35 -17.08
N ASP A 132 5.94 -15.19 -17.63
CA ASP A 132 7.32 -14.92 -18.07
C ASP A 132 8.31 -15.01 -16.91
N ALA A 133 7.97 -14.42 -15.75
CA ALA A 133 8.79 -14.53 -14.55
C ALA A 133 8.96 -15.99 -14.10
N ALA A 134 7.88 -16.79 -14.11
CA ALA A 134 7.93 -18.20 -13.77
C ALA A 134 8.82 -19.01 -14.72
N ALA A 135 8.79 -18.71 -16.02
CA ALA A 135 9.64 -19.34 -17.03
C ALA A 135 11.14 -18.99 -16.82
N ARG A 136 11.46 -17.72 -16.54
CA ARG A 136 12.83 -17.28 -16.23
C ARG A 136 13.37 -17.96 -14.98
N VAL A 137 12.55 -18.08 -13.93
CA VAL A 137 12.93 -18.78 -12.69
C VAL A 137 13.17 -20.26 -12.97
N LEU A 138 12.33 -20.91 -13.78
CA LEU A 138 12.54 -22.30 -14.18
C LEU A 138 13.88 -22.48 -14.90
N GLN A 139 14.20 -21.60 -15.86
CA GLN A 139 15.47 -21.65 -16.57
C GLN A 139 16.67 -21.46 -15.64
N ALA A 140 16.59 -20.51 -14.70
CA ALA A 140 17.69 -20.18 -13.81
C ALA A 140 17.88 -21.17 -12.64
N ARG A 141 16.79 -21.81 -12.17
CA ARG A 141 16.78 -22.60 -10.93
C ARG A 141 16.36 -24.06 -11.11
N GLY A 142 15.91 -24.46 -12.30
CA GLY A 142 15.39 -25.81 -12.58
C GLY A 142 14.05 -26.12 -11.91
N LYS A 143 13.43 -25.16 -11.21
CA LYS A 143 12.13 -25.30 -10.54
C LYS A 143 11.41 -23.95 -10.54
N SER A 144 10.12 -23.96 -10.83
CA SER A 144 9.23 -22.78 -10.69
C SER A 144 7.81 -23.22 -10.29
N PRO A 145 6.94 -22.27 -9.90
CA PRO A 145 5.52 -22.53 -9.64
C PRO A 145 4.71 -22.94 -10.89
N GLY A 146 5.29 -22.85 -12.10
CA GLY A 146 4.55 -22.97 -13.36
C GLY A 146 3.84 -21.67 -13.76
N PRO A 147 3.16 -21.64 -14.93
CA PRO A 147 2.40 -20.47 -15.37
C PRO A 147 1.24 -20.22 -14.40
N VAL A 148 1.16 -19.00 -13.88
CA VAL A 148 0.09 -18.56 -12.98
C VAL A 148 -1.24 -18.48 -13.73
N SER A 149 -1.21 -18.19 -15.03
CA SER A 149 -2.41 -18.20 -15.88
C SER A 149 -3.13 -19.56 -15.92
N ALA A 150 -2.44 -20.67 -15.65
CA ALA A 150 -3.08 -21.99 -15.56
C ALA A 150 -4.02 -22.14 -14.34
N LEU A 151 -3.95 -21.20 -13.38
CA LEU A 151 -4.85 -21.12 -12.23
C LEU A 151 -6.05 -20.19 -12.48
N ALA A 152 -6.10 -19.51 -13.64
CA ALA A 152 -7.22 -18.64 -13.98
C ALA A 152 -8.49 -19.47 -14.18
N ALA A 153 -9.59 -19.02 -13.57
CA ALA A 153 -10.93 -19.51 -13.87
C ALA A 153 -11.57 -18.56 -14.90
N ASP A 154 -12.42 -19.12 -15.77
CA ASP A 154 -13.22 -18.36 -16.75
C ASP A 154 -14.25 -17.43 -16.08
#